data_AF-A0A7W1RT25-F1
#
_entry.id   AF-A0A7W1RT25-F1
#
_cell.length_a   1.000
_cell.length_b   1.000
_cell.length_c   1.000
_cell.angle_alpha   90.00
_cell.angle_beta   90.00
_cell.angle_gamma   90.00
#
_symmetry.space_group_name_H-M   'P 1'
#
loop_
_entity.id
_entity.type
_entity.pdbx_description
1 polymer ?
#
loop_
_entity_poly.entity_id
_entity_poly.type
_entity_poly.pdbx_seq_one_letter_code
_entity_poly.pdbx_strand_id
1 'polypeptide(L)'
;MIALGATNPGRGELKQIAPVSHLRVETPFGPVDLLEEGIPPLDFAHVEAGAMRIELDDVEIPVCGLAELVAFKRLAGRTRDRADLEELEAVHGALPRLPLPGVEAPDGGQ
;
A
#
# COMPACT_ATOMS: atom_id res chain seq x y z
N MET A 1 6.97 -4.68 3.42
CA MET A 1 7.65 -3.88 2.40
C MET A 1 6.95 -4.18 1.08
N ILE A 2 6.32 -3.18 0.45
CA ILE A 2 5.57 -3.36 -0.80
C ILE A 2 6.50 -2.93 -1.92
N ALA A 3 6.85 -3.86 -2.81
CA ALA A 3 7.69 -3.58 -3.98
C ALA A 3 6.78 -3.41 -5.22
N LEU A 4 7.00 -2.35 -5.98
CA LEU A 4 6.25 -2.02 -7.20
C LEU A 4 7.01 -2.50 -8.45
N GLY A 5 6.33 -3.30 -9.29
CA GLY A 5 6.64 -3.47 -10.72
C GLY A 5 7.22 -4.80 -11.18
N ALA A 6 6.44 -5.56 -11.98
CA ALA A 6 6.86 -6.18 -13.27
C ALA A 6 5.69 -6.95 -13.94
N THR A 7 5.47 -6.68 -15.22
CA THR A 7 4.40 -7.20 -16.11
C THR A 7 4.68 -8.63 -16.58
N ASN A 8 3.71 -9.55 -16.53
CA ASN A 8 3.72 -10.78 -17.35
C ASN A 8 2.28 -11.29 -17.63
N PRO A 9 1.93 -11.75 -18.86
CA PRO A 9 0.57 -12.14 -19.22
C PRO A 9 0.34 -13.64 -18.98
N GLY A 10 -0.49 -13.99 -17.99
CA GLY A 10 -0.85 -15.37 -17.68
C GLY A 10 -2.27 -15.49 -17.15
N ARG A 11 -3.14 -16.12 -17.93
CA ARG A 11 -4.59 -16.23 -17.76
C ARG A 11 -4.98 -17.10 -16.57
N GLY A 12 -5.73 -16.55 -15.61
CA GLY A 12 -6.41 -17.26 -14.52
C GLY A 12 -7.75 -16.59 -14.20
N GLU A 13 -8.77 -17.38 -13.85
CA GLU A 13 -10.15 -16.91 -13.65
C GLU A 13 -10.28 -15.89 -12.52
N LEU A 14 -10.80 -14.71 -12.87
CA LEU A 14 -10.93 -13.54 -12.01
C LEU A 14 -12.16 -13.69 -11.09
N LYS A 15 -11.92 -13.78 -9.77
CA LYS A 15 -12.99 -13.69 -8.78
C LYS A 15 -12.90 -12.33 -8.08
N GLN A 16 -13.83 -11.47 -8.46
CA GLN A 16 -13.95 -10.07 -8.06
C GLN A 16 -14.18 -9.92 -6.55
N ILE A 17 -13.28 -9.22 -5.86
CA ILE A 17 -13.51 -8.74 -4.48
C ILE A 17 -13.60 -7.20 -4.48
N ALA A 18 -14.08 -6.58 -5.56
CA ALA A 18 -13.71 -5.19 -5.94
C ALA A 18 -12.39 -4.69 -5.30
N PRO A 19 -11.26 -5.40 -5.50
CA PRO A 19 -10.12 -5.30 -4.58
C PRO A 19 -8.88 -4.83 -5.31
N VAL A 20 -7.92 -4.27 -4.57
CA VAL A 20 -6.53 -4.45 -4.99
C VAL A 20 -6.24 -5.95 -4.85
N SER A 21 -6.43 -6.73 -5.92
CA SER A 21 -6.04 -8.13 -5.89
C SER A 21 -4.52 -8.13 -5.69
N HIS A 22 -4.06 -8.78 -4.63
CA HIS A 22 -2.64 -8.93 -4.41
C HIS A 22 -2.22 -10.35 -4.75
N LEU A 23 -1.23 -10.48 -5.61
CA LEU A 23 -0.62 -11.75 -5.95
C LEU A 23 0.58 -11.96 -5.03
N ARG A 24 0.48 -12.95 -4.13
CA ARG A 24 1.64 -13.39 -3.36
C ARG A 24 2.52 -14.29 -4.22
N VAL A 25 3.77 -13.89 -4.38
CA VAL A 25 4.80 -14.64 -5.09
C VAL A 25 5.82 -15.13 -4.06
N GLU A 26 6.00 -16.45 -4.00
CA GLU A 26 7.08 -17.04 -3.21
C GLU A 26 8.40 -16.89 -3.96
N THR A 27 9.42 -16.36 -3.28
CA THR A 27 10.77 -16.24 -3.82
C THR A 27 11.77 -16.94 -2.89
N PRO A 28 12.98 -17.29 -3.37
CA PRO A 28 14.03 -17.83 -2.50
C PRO A 28 14.42 -16.90 -1.32
N PHE A 29 14.06 -15.62 -1.40
CA PHE A 29 14.35 -14.60 -0.37
C PHE A 29 13.15 -14.29 0.52
N GLY A 30 12.03 -15.00 0.33
CA GLY A 30 10.78 -14.81 1.08
C GLY A 30 9.60 -14.41 0.18
N PRO A 31 8.39 -14.32 0.77
CA PRO A 31 7.20 -13.96 0.03
C PRO A 31 7.18 -12.47 -0.32
N VAL A 32 6.75 -12.17 -1.56
CA VAL A 32 6.52 -10.81 -2.06
C VAL A 32 5.04 -10.67 -2.42
N ASP A 33 4.39 -9.63 -1.92
CA ASP A 33 3.02 -9.28 -2.30
C ASP A 33 3.05 -8.25 -3.44
N LEU A 34 2.55 -8.64 -4.62
CA LEU A 34 2.35 -7.75 -5.76
C LEU A 34 0.94 -7.17 -5.70
N LEU A 35 0.79 -5.86 -5.81
CA LEU A 35 -0.52 -5.21 -5.84
C LEU A 35 -0.97 -5.01 -7.29
N GLU A 36 -2.23 -5.30 -7.59
CA GLU A 36 -2.87 -4.78 -8.80
C GLU A 36 -3.03 -3.26 -8.74
N GLU A 37 -3.19 -2.63 -9.91
CA GLU A 37 -3.33 -1.19 -10.01
C GLU A 37 -4.54 -0.69 -9.20
N GLY A 38 -4.28 0.28 -8.31
CA GLY A 38 -5.31 0.94 -7.51
C GLY A 38 -6.07 2.02 -8.29
N ILE A 39 -6.96 2.72 -7.59
CA ILE A 39 -7.61 3.94 -8.09
C ILE A 39 -6.94 5.17 -7.49
N PRO A 40 -6.94 6.34 -8.17
CA PRO A 40 -6.44 7.58 -7.60
C PRO A 40 -7.05 7.85 -6.21
N PRO A 41 -6.27 8.32 -5.22
CA PRO A 41 -4.83 8.65 -5.28
C PRO A 41 -3.86 7.48 -4.95
N LEU A 42 -4.32 6.22 -4.94
CA LEU A 42 -3.51 5.03 -4.65
C LEU A 42 -3.20 4.19 -5.91
N ASP A 43 -3.32 4.79 -7.10
CA ASP A 43 -2.79 4.20 -8.33
C ASP A 43 -1.26 4.34 -8.39
N PHE A 44 -0.63 3.65 -9.34
CA PHE A 44 0.83 3.65 -9.43
C PHE A 44 1.42 5.01 -9.73
N ALA A 45 0.78 5.81 -10.59
CA ALA A 45 1.30 7.13 -10.97
C ALA A 45 1.32 8.09 -9.78
N HIS A 46 0.28 8.10 -8.94
CA HIS A 46 0.21 8.95 -7.76
C HIS A 46 1.17 8.47 -6.66
N VAL A 47 1.27 7.16 -6.44
CA VAL A 47 2.20 6.60 -5.46
C VAL A 47 3.65 6.84 -5.87
N GLU A 48 3.98 6.69 -7.15
CA GLU A 48 5.32 6.97 -7.69
C GLU A 48 5.67 8.46 -7.58
N ALA A 49 4.73 9.35 -7.88
CA ALA A 49 4.93 10.79 -7.75
C ALA A 49 5.22 11.23 -6.30
N GLY A 50 4.64 10.54 -5.31
CA GLY A 50 4.88 10.74 -3.89
C GLY A 50 6.00 9.87 -3.28
N ALA A 51 6.69 9.07 -4.10
CA ALA A 51 7.67 8.11 -3.60
C ALA A 51 8.93 8.81 -3.08
N MET A 52 9.45 8.31 -1.97
CA MET A 52 10.78 8.66 -1.47
C MET A 52 11.80 7.65 -2.00
N ARG A 53 13.00 8.12 -2.36
CA ARG A 53 14.11 7.23 -2.70
C ARG A 53 14.88 6.92 -1.43
N ILE A 54 15.13 5.64 -1.19
CA ILE A 54 16.01 5.17 -0.13
C ILE A 54 17.15 4.36 -0.74
N GLU A 55 18.29 4.34 -0.08
CA GLU A 55 19.40 3.48 -0.43
C GLU A 55 19.37 2.24 0.47
N LEU A 56 19.42 1.06 -0.14
CA LEU A 56 19.49 -0.22 0.54
C LEU A 56 20.51 -1.10 -0.18
N ASP A 57 21.56 -1.52 0.53
CA ASP A 57 22.66 -2.32 -0.01
C ASP A 57 23.24 -1.74 -1.31
N ASP A 58 23.56 -0.44 -1.31
CA ASP A 58 24.07 0.34 -2.44
C ASP A 58 23.10 0.44 -3.65
N VAL A 59 21.83 0.07 -3.48
CA VAL A 59 20.77 0.18 -4.49
C VAL A 59 19.76 1.25 -4.09
N GLU A 60 19.56 2.24 -4.95
CA GLU A 60 18.46 3.18 -4.80
C GLU A 60 17.13 2.52 -5.18
N ILE A 61 16.20 2.49 -4.23
CA ILE A 61 14.84 1.98 -4.43
C ILE A 61 13.80 3.05 -4.09
N PRO A 62 12.78 3.24 -4.94
CA PRO A 62 11.62 4.06 -4.59
C PRO A 62 10.72 3.30 -3.62
N VAL A 63 10.30 3.97 -2.55
CA VAL A 63 9.30 3.47 -1.59
C VAL A 63 8.21 4.50 -1.43
N CYS A 64 6.97 4.03 -1.19
CA CYS A 64 5.84 4.94 -1.02
C CYS A 64 6.04 5.88 0.19
N GLY A 65 5.45 7.07 0.09
CA GLY A 65 5.42 8.01 1.19
C GLY A 65 4.59 7.53 2.37
N LEU A 66 4.74 8.21 3.51
CA LEU A 66 4.01 7.89 4.74
C LEU A 66 2.49 7.99 4.55
N ALA A 67 2.01 8.94 3.76
CA ALA A 67 0.58 9.15 3.54
C ALA A 67 -0.07 7.98 2.80
N GLU A 68 0.58 7.49 1.74
CA GLU A 68 0.17 6.35 0.93
C GLU A 68 0.29 5.07 1.76
N LEU A 69 1.37 4.89 2.53
CA LEU A 69 1.56 3.72 3.39
C LEU A 69 0.43 3.59 4.43
N VAL A 70 0.08 4.70 5.09
CA VAL A 70 -1.03 4.76 6.06
C VAL A 70 -2.36 4.44 5.38
N ALA A 71 -2.58 4.98 4.18
CA ALA A 71 -3.78 4.72 3.39
C ALA A 71 -3.92 3.24 3.01
N PHE A 72 -2.84 2.61 2.53
CA PHE A 72 -2.81 1.17 2.23
C PHE A 72 -3.11 0.31 3.47
N LYS A 73 -2.53 0.63 4.63
CA LYS A 73 -2.79 -0.09 5.89
C LYS A 73 -4.24 0.04 6.34
N ARG A 74 -4.81 1.24 6.26
CA ARG A 74 -6.23 1.48 6.60
C ARG A 74 -7.18 0.71 5.69
N LEU A 75 -6.90 0.65 4.39
CA LEU A 75 -7.69 -0.13 3.43
C LEU A 75 -7.57 -1.64 3.65
N ALA A 76 -6.38 -2.14 3.97
CA ALA A 76 -6.15 -3.56 4.18
C ALA A 76 -6.88 -4.11 5.42
N GLY A 77 -7.01 -3.29 6.47
CA GLY A 77 -7.87 -3.56 7.63
C GLY A 77 -7.55 -4.84 8.41
N ARG A 78 -6.36 -5.44 8.23
CA ARG A 78 -5.98 -6.68 8.94
C ARG A 78 -5.61 -6.34 10.38
N THR A 79 -5.71 -7.32 11.28
CA THR A 79 -5.31 -7.16 12.70
C THR A 79 -3.89 -6.62 12.86
N ARG A 80 -2.98 -7.02 11.97
CA ARG A 80 -1.59 -6.55 11.96
C ARG A 80 -1.47 -5.10 11.49
N ASP A 81 -2.27 -4.67 10.51
CA ASP A 81 -2.24 -3.30 10.01
C ASP A 81 -2.65 -2.28 11.08
N ARG A 82 -3.53 -2.67 12.02
CA ARG A 82 -3.86 -1.82 13.17
C ARG A 82 -2.67 -1.58 14.09
N ALA A 83 -1.94 -2.64 14.45
CA ALA A 83 -0.74 -2.52 15.28
C ALA A 83 0.34 -1.68 14.58
N ASP A 84 0.50 -1.87 13.27
CA ASP A 84 1.44 -1.09 12.47
C ASP A 84 1.06 0.40 12.41
N LEU A 85 -0.24 0.73 12.36
CA LEU A 85 -0.72 2.12 12.43
C LEU A 85 -0.47 2.74 13.80
N GLU A 86 -0.71 2.01 14.89
CA GLU A 86 -0.41 2.47 16.26
C GLU A 86 1.09 2.76 16.44
N GLU A 87 1.95 1.89 15.91
CA GLU A 87 3.40 2.09 15.95
C GLU A 87 3.85 3.30 15.12
N LEU A 88 3.31 3.44 13.90
CA LEU A 88 3.59 4.61 13.06
C LEU A 88 3.15 5.92 13.73
N GLU A 89 1.99 5.93 14.40
CA GLU A 89 1.49 7.10 15.12
C GLU A 89 2.39 7.44 16.32
N ALA A 90 2.92 6.43 17.02
CA ALA A 90 3.85 6.65 18.11
C ALA A 90 5.17 7.29 17.66
N VAL A 91 5.66 6.94 16.46
CA VAL A 91 6.93 7.45 15.91
C VAL A 91 6.77 8.82 15.24
N HIS A 92 5.70 9.01 14.47
CA HIS A 92 5.52 10.19 13.62
C HIS A 92 4.51 11.21 14.18
N GLY A 93 3.79 10.88 15.26
CA GLY A 93 2.66 11.65 15.76
C GLY A 93 1.42 11.46 14.88
N ALA A 94 0.56 12.48 14.81
CA ALA A 94 -0.72 12.39 14.11
C ALA A 94 -0.56 11.93 12.65
N LEU A 95 -1.14 10.76 12.32
CA LEU A 95 -0.96 10.14 11.02
C LEU A 95 -1.72 10.87 9.90
N PRO A 96 -1.08 11.07 8.73
CA PRO A 96 -1.72 11.71 7.59
C PRO A 96 -2.99 10.96 7.15
N ARG A 97 -3.95 11.72 6.62
CA ARG A 97 -5.17 11.18 6.00
C ARG A 97 -5.18 11.55 4.53
N LEU A 98 -5.08 10.53 3.68
CA LEU A 98 -5.30 10.67 2.26
C LEU A 98 -6.82 10.56 2.00
N PRO A 99 -7.45 11.52 1.28
CA PRO A 99 -8.86 11.40 0.91
C PRO A 99 -9.00 10.31 -0.15
N LEU A 100 -9.57 9.17 0.23
CA LEU A 100 -9.79 8.04 -0.66
C LEU A 100 -11.25 8.05 -1.17
N PRO A 101 -11.49 7.94 -2.49
CA PRO A 101 -12.85 7.83 -3.02
C PRO A 101 -13.58 6.61 -2.45
N GLY A 102 -14.80 6.80 -1.94
CA GLY A 102 -15.65 5.71 -1.44
C GLY A 102 -15.29 5.16 -0.06
N VAL A 103 -14.28 5.73 0.63
CA VAL A 103 -14.02 5.49 2.05
C VAL A 103 -14.47 6.72 2.82
N GLU A 104 -15.69 6.71 3.34
CA GLU A 104 -16.16 7.78 4.24
C GLU A 104 -15.28 7.81 5.49
N ALA A 105 -14.90 9.02 5.92
CA ALA A 105 -14.36 9.20 7.26
C ALA A 105 -15.40 8.67 8.26
N PRO A 106 -15.02 7.95 9.33
CA PRO A 106 -15.98 7.68 10.39
C PRO A 106 -16.51 9.03 10.84
N ASP A 107 -17.84 9.18 10.76
CA ASP A 107 -18.57 10.36 11.15
C ASP A 107 -17.94 10.94 12.42
N GLY A 108 -17.38 12.14 12.28
CA GLY A 108 -17.04 12.98 13.42
C GLY A 108 -18.35 13.39 14.09
N GLY A 109 -18.92 12.47 14.86
CA GLY A 109 -20.08 12.69 15.69
C GLY A 109 -19.71 13.66 16.81
N GLN A 110 -20.17 14.89 16.63
CA GLN A 110 -20.58 15.91 17.62
C GLN A 110 -19.68 16.16 18.83
#